data_AF-A0A8H7QK90-F1
#
_entry.id   AF-A0A8H7QK90-F1
#
_cell.length_a   1.000
_cell.length_b   1.000
_cell.length_c   1.000
_cell.angle_alpha   90.00
_cell.angle_beta   90.00
_cell.angle_gamma   90.00
#
_symmetry.space_group_name_H-M   'P 1'
#
loop_
_entity.id
_entity.type
_entity.pdbx_description
1 polymer ?
#
loop_
_entity_poly.entity_id
_entity_poly.type
_entity_poly.pdbx_seq_one_letter_code
_entity_poly.pdbx_strand_id
1 'polypeptide(L)'
;MFENGQGDIIDENRNEAMHWEEEVNPYVTETLSNFTQYSEKQPTDLNMTDPERSKRMAQKTLFLYYLQLKFLSAAASARKAAINVHTGQDWTKKLENDPDFDIFEKNTNKAVRKGSQLQEEPKAHLIEFFDDNPHA
;
A
#
# COMPACT_ATOMS: atom_id res chain seq x y z
N MET A 1 19.40 0.17 -37.14
CA MET A 1 18.28 1.12 -36.96
C MET A 1 18.43 2.16 -38.05
N PHE A 2 17.43 2.29 -38.92
CA PHE A 2 17.46 3.24 -40.03
C PHE A 2 16.37 4.28 -39.80
N GLU A 3 16.74 5.55 -39.88
CA GLU A 3 15.80 6.66 -39.91
C GLU A 3 15.28 6.75 -41.35
N ASN A 4 13.96 6.62 -41.54
CA ASN A 4 13.39 7.02 -42.82
C ASN A 4 13.49 8.55 -42.88
N GLY A 5 13.78 9.14 -44.04
CA GLY A 5 13.97 10.60 -44.18
C GLY A 5 12.74 11.48 -43.87
N GLN A 6 11.77 10.95 -43.11
CA GLN A 6 10.59 11.61 -42.57
C GLN A 6 10.60 11.66 -41.02
N GLY A 7 11.63 11.12 -40.36
CA GLY A 7 11.83 11.19 -38.91
C GLY A 7 11.32 9.96 -38.15
N ASP A 8 10.84 8.92 -38.84
CA ASP A 8 10.41 7.69 -38.20
C ASP A 8 11.53 6.64 -38.20
N ILE A 9 11.69 5.97 -37.06
CA ILE A 9 12.68 4.92 -36.86
C ILE A 9 12.04 3.58 -37.24
N ILE A 10 12.57 2.96 -38.29
CA ILE A 10 12.10 1.65 -38.79
C ILE A 10 13.14 0.55 -38.49
N ASP A 11 12.65 -0.66 -38.22
CA ASP A 11 13.50 -1.84 -38.15
C ASP A 11 13.91 -2.35 -39.55
N GLU A 12 14.84 -3.29 -39.59
CA GLU A 12 15.39 -3.86 -40.83
C GLU A 12 14.34 -4.61 -41.68
N ASN A 13 13.18 -4.92 -41.09
CA ASN A 13 12.04 -5.56 -41.73
C ASN A 13 10.95 -4.56 -42.19
N ARG A 14 11.20 -3.24 -42.12
CA ARG A 14 10.22 -2.16 -42.40
C ARG A 14 8.97 -2.21 -41.51
N ASN A 15 9.05 -2.78 -40.32
CA ASN A 15 8.00 -2.60 -39.34
C ASN A 15 8.23 -1.28 -38.60
N GLU A 16 7.20 -0.43 -38.59
CA GLU A 16 7.18 0.78 -37.76
C GLU A 16 7.34 0.38 -36.29
N ALA A 17 8.19 1.11 -35.57
CA ALA A 17 8.29 0.98 -34.12
C ALA A 17 6.90 1.23 -33.52
N MET A 18 6.31 0.20 -32.88
CA MET A 18 4.98 0.34 -32.28
C MET A 18 4.94 1.55 -31.36
N HIS A 19 4.04 2.49 -31.66
CA HIS A 19 3.65 3.58 -30.78
C HIS A 19 2.98 2.96 -29.56
N TRP A 20 3.75 2.71 -28.50
CA TRP A 20 3.21 2.29 -27.22
C TRP A 20 2.56 3.51 -26.58
N GLU A 21 1.24 3.64 -26.75
CA GLU A 21 0.46 4.47 -25.84
C GLU A 21 0.60 3.82 -24.46
N GLU A 22 1.38 4.46 -23.59
CA GLU A 22 1.43 4.11 -22.18
C GLU A 22 0.04 4.43 -21.61
N GLU A 23 -0.86 3.44 -21.64
CA GLU A 23 -2.11 3.50 -20.88
C GLU A 23 -1.72 3.62 -19.40
N VAL A 24 -1.66 4.88 -18.93
CA VAL A 24 -1.42 5.20 -17.53
C VAL A 24 -2.58 4.60 -16.74
N ASN A 25 -2.36 3.41 -16.19
CA ASN A 25 -3.34 2.74 -15.38
C ASN A 25 -3.56 3.59 -14.10
N PRO A 26 -4.75 4.18 -13.91
CA PRO A 26 -5.00 5.12 -12.81
C PRO A 26 -4.76 4.49 -11.44
N TYR A 27 -4.98 3.17 -11.31
CA TYR A 27 -4.74 2.43 -10.06
C TYR A 27 -3.26 2.44 -9.63
N VAL A 28 -2.32 2.54 -10.56
CA VAL A 28 -0.87 2.61 -10.23
C VAL A 28 -0.54 3.97 -9.61
N THR A 29 -1.11 5.04 -10.16
CA THR A 29 -0.90 6.39 -9.63
C THR A 29 -1.53 6.57 -8.26
N GLU A 30 -2.72 6.02 -8.04
CA GLU A 30 -3.40 6.02 -6.73
C GLU A 30 -2.60 5.24 -5.68
N THR A 31 -2.03 4.09 -6.06
CA THR A 31 -1.22 3.26 -5.15
C THR A 31 0.03 4.00 -4.65
N LEU A 32 0.74 4.71 -5.54
CA LEU A 32 1.92 5.51 -5.18
C LEU A 32 1.54 6.74 -4.32
N SER A 33 0.39 7.35 -4.61
CA SER A 33 -0.18 8.43 -3.81
C SER A 33 -0.51 7.95 -2.39
N ASN A 34 -1.19 6.80 -2.27
CA ASN A 34 -1.57 6.20 -1.00
C ASN A 34 -0.34 5.84 -0.15
N PHE A 35 0.74 5.32 -0.75
CA PHE A 35 1.99 5.06 -0.02
C PHE A 35 2.61 6.34 0.56
N THR A 36 2.64 7.41 -0.24
CA THR A 36 3.19 8.72 0.20
C THR A 36 2.36 9.29 1.34
N GLN A 37 1.03 9.32 1.17
CA GLN A 37 0.11 9.76 2.22
C GLN A 37 0.19 8.91 3.48
N TYR A 38 0.30 7.59 3.35
CA TYR A 38 0.46 6.70 4.50
C TYR A 38 1.76 7.00 5.23
N SER A 39 2.86 7.19 4.49
CA SER A 39 4.17 7.51 5.05
C SER A 39 4.17 8.84 5.81
N GLU A 40 3.52 9.87 5.28
CA GLU A 40 3.34 11.18 5.93
C GLU A 40 2.49 11.11 7.21
N LYS A 41 1.47 10.25 7.23
CA LYS A 41 0.56 10.06 8.38
C LYS A 41 1.17 9.22 9.50
N GLN A 42 2.33 8.57 9.27
CA GLN A 42 2.98 7.81 10.34
C GLN A 42 3.78 8.73 11.25
N PRO A 43 3.65 8.61 12.59
CA PRO A 43 4.49 9.37 13.51
C PRO A 43 5.95 9.02 13.23
N THR A 44 6.76 10.05 12.99
CA THR A 44 8.20 9.99 12.68
C THR A 44 8.97 9.12 13.69
N ASP A 45 8.49 9.08 14.94
CA ASP A 45 9.12 8.39 16.06
C ASP A 45 8.90 6.87 16.11
N LEU A 46 7.93 6.32 15.36
CA LEU A 46 7.64 4.87 15.32
C LEU A 46 8.22 4.14 14.10
N ASN A 47 8.81 4.87 13.15
CA ASN A 47 9.28 4.30 11.89
C ASN A 47 10.75 3.83 11.93
N MET A 48 11.55 4.25 12.92
CA MET A 48 12.95 3.82 13.04
C MET A 48 13.20 2.62 13.96
N THR A 49 12.22 2.20 14.77
CA THR A 49 12.48 1.28 15.90
C THR A 49 11.89 -0.14 15.76
N ASP A 50 11.00 -0.39 14.78
CA ASP A 50 10.44 -1.73 14.51
C ASP A 50 10.92 -2.26 13.14
N PRO A 51 12.00 -3.08 13.11
CA PRO A 51 12.52 -3.68 11.88
C PRO A 51 11.49 -4.54 11.14
N GLU A 52 10.58 -5.19 11.85
CA GLU A 52 9.60 -6.10 11.25
C GLU A 52 8.50 -5.32 10.53
N ARG A 53 8.16 -4.14 11.03
CA ARG A 53 7.28 -3.21 10.32
C ARG A 53 7.88 -2.74 9.01
N SER A 54 9.15 -2.30 9.03
CA SER A 54 9.85 -1.86 7.83
C SER A 54 9.90 -2.97 6.77
N LYS A 55 10.24 -4.19 7.20
CA LYS A 55 10.22 -5.38 6.34
C LYS A 55 8.84 -5.63 5.71
N ARG A 56 7.76 -5.58 6.48
CA ARG A 56 6.40 -5.74 5.93
C ARG A 56 6.03 -4.66 4.91
N MET A 57 6.44 -3.41 5.13
CA MET A 57 6.21 -2.33 4.16
C MET A 57 6.96 -2.60 2.86
N ALA A 58 8.25 -2.96 2.95
CA ALA A 58 9.04 -3.34 1.78
C ALA A 58 8.40 -4.49 1.01
N GLN A 59 7.86 -5.51 1.69
CA GLN A 59 7.13 -6.61 1.05
C GLN A 59 5.89 -6.12 0.31
N LYS A 60 5.05 -5.27 0.92
CA LYS A 60 3.87 -4.67 0.27
C LYS A 60 4.25 -3.87 -0.97
N THR A 61 5.29 -3.04 -0.87
CA THR A 61 5.79 -2.23 -2.00
C THR A 61 6.31 -3.11 -3.13
N LEU A 62 7.11 -4.14 -2.82
CA LEU A 62 7.61 -5.10 -3.82
C LEU A 62 6.47 -5.86 -4.49
N PHE A 63 5.44 -6.25 -3.74
CA PHE A 63 4.27 -6.92 -4.29
C PHE A 63 3.55 -6.05 -5.33
N LEU A 64 3.27 -4.79 -4.98
CA LEU A 64 2.64 -3.83 -5.89
C LEU A 64 3.49 -3.56 -7.13
N TYR A 65 4.80 -3.37 -6.95
CA TYR A 65 5.73 -3.22 -8.07
C TYR A 65 5.64 -4.40 -9.06
N TYR A 66 5.67 -5.62 -8.56
CA TYR A 66 5.59 -6.80 -9.43
C TYR A 66 4.20 -6.99 -10.06
N LEU A 67 3.13 -6.68 -9.33
CA LEU A 67 1.76 -6.79 -9.81
C LEU A 67 1.43 -5.72 -10.86
N GLN A 68 1.76 -4.46 -10.59
CA GLN A 68 1.31 -3.31 -11.38
C GLN A 68 2.32 -2.83 -12.42
N LEU A 69 3.63 -2.78 -12.10
CA LEU A 69 4.65 -2.30 -13.05
C LEU A 69 5.24 -3.43 -13.89
N LYS A 70 5.30 -4.65 -13.35
CA LYS A 70 5.82 -5.83 -14.06
C LYS A 70 4.74 -6.77 -14.55
N PHE A 71 3.47 -6.44 -14.31
CA PHE A 71 2.31 -7.21 -14.78
C PHE A 71 2.40 -8.72 -14.50
N LEU A 72 3.05 -9.09 -13.39
CA LEU A 72 3.14 -10.48 -12.97
C LEU A 72 1.82 -10.89 -12.32
N SER A 73 1.51 -12.19 -12.37
CA SER A 73 0.35 -12.73 -11.66
C SER A 73 0.49 -12.55 -10.16
N ALA A 74 -0.64 -12.44 -9.45
CA ALA A 74 -0.67 -12.29 -7.99
C ALA A 74 0.22 -13.32 -7.26
N ALA A 75 0.21 -14.58 -7.70
CA ALA A 75 1.03 -15.64 -7.12
C ALA A 75 2.53 -15.45 -7.40
N ALA A 76 2.91 -14.99 -8.60
CA ALA A 76 4.30 -14.70 -8.92
C ALA A 76 4.83 -13.48 -8.16
N SER A 77 4.03 -12.41 -8.09
CA SER A 77 4.33 -11.19 -7.31
C SER A 77 4.48 -11.50 -5.83
N ALA A 78 3.59 -12.30 -5.24
CA ALA A 78 3.67 -12.72 -3.84
C ALA A 78 4.97 -13.49 -3.54
N ARG A 79 5.32 -14.46 -4.39
CA ARG A 79 6.58 -15.22 -4.26
C ARG A 79 7.80 -14.30 -4.34
N LYS A 80 7.81 -13.37 -5.31
CA LYS A 80 8.91 -12.41 -5.48
C LYS A 80 9.04 -11.42 -4.31
N ALA A 81 7.93 -11.04 -3.70
CA ALA A 81 7.89 -10.19 -2.52
C ALA A 81 8.06 -10.96 -1.19
N ALA A 82 8.30 -12.28 -1.23
CA ALA A 82 8.37 -13.15 -0.05
C ALA A 82 7.12 -13.08 0.85
N ILE A 83 5.94 -12.97 0.23
CA ILE A 83 4.62 -12.98 0.88
C ILE A 83 3.95 -14.33 0.62
N ASN A 84 3.08 -14.75 1.53
CA ASN A 84 2.21 -15.91 1.29
C ASN A 84 1.36 -15.67 0.02
N VAL A 85 1.34 -16.66 -0.88
CA VAL A 85 0.61 -16.61 -2.14
C VAL A 85 -0.88 -16.32 -1.93
N HIS A 86 -1.50 -16.94 -0.92
CA HIS A 86 -2.91 -16.70 -0.60
C HIS A 86 -3.17 -15.25 -0.20
N THR A 87 -2.29 -14.66 0.62
CA THR A 87 -2.40 -13.26 1.01
C THR A 87 -2.28 -12.33 -0.18
N GLY A 88 -1.35 -12.60 -1.11
CA GLY A 88 -1.22 -11.81 -2.34
C GLY A 88 -2.46 -11.90 -3.23
N GLN A 89 -3.04 -13.10 -3.38
CA GLN A 89 -4.29 -13.29 -4.13
C GLN A 89 -5.47 -12.55 -3.48
N ASP A 90 -5.61 -12.60 -2.16
CA ASP A 90 -6.65 -11.85 -1.45
C ASP A 90 -6.47 -10.33 -1.59
N TRP A 91 -5.24 -9.85 -1.57
CA TRP A 91 -4.95 -8.43 -1.81
C TRP A 91 -5.32 -8.01 -3.23
N THR A 92 -4.99 -8.81 -4.25
CA THR A 92 -5.41 -8.53 -5.63
C THR A 92 -6.92 -8.44 -5.75
N LYS A 93 -7.66 -9.39 -5.16
CA LYS A 93 -9.14 -9.32 -5.14
C LYS A 93 -9.64 -8.05 -4.45
N LYS A 94 -9.02 -7.60 -3.36
CA LYS A 94 -9.43 -6.36 -2.68
C LYS A 94 -9.16 -5.14 -3.53
N LEU A 95 -7.98 -5.06 -4.14
CA LEU A 95 -7.61 -3.97 -5.05
C LEU A 95 -8.54 -3.90 -6.28
N GLU A 96 -9.06 -5.04 -6.76
CA GLU A 96 -10.02 -5.08 -7.86
C GLU A 96 -11.45 -4.64 -7.43
N ASN A 97 -11.86 -4.94 -6.20
CA ASN A 97 -13.23 -4.72 -5.72
C ASN A 97 -13.41 -3.40 -4.95
N ASP A 98 -12.35 -2.84 -4.38
CA ASP A 98 -12.36 -1.66 -3.52
C ASP A 98 -11.23 -0.70 -3.97
N PRO A 99 -11.55 0.33 -4.78
CA PRO A 99 -10.57 1.31 -5.25
C PRO A 99 -9.89 2.07 -4.12
N ASP A 100 -10.57 2.24 -2.98
CA ASP A 100 -10.05 2.94 -1.81
C ASP A 100 -9.24 2.00 -0.89
N PHE A 101 -9.07 0.72 -1.26
CA PHE A 101 -8.34 -0.24 -0.44
C PHE A 101 -6.85 0.11 -0.34
N ASP A 102 -6.48 0.70 0.81
CA ASP A 102 -5.09 0.92 1.16
C ASP A 102 -4.43 -0.35 1.72
N ILE A 103 -3.63 -1.01 0.89
CA ILE A 103 -2.81 -2.16 1.27
C ILE A 103 -1.82 -1.84 2.39
N PHE A 104 -1.36 -0.60 2.54
CA PHE A 104 -0.40 -0.18 3.57
C PHE A 104 -1.06 -0.01 4.93
N GLU A 105 -2.36 0.25 4.96
CA GLU A 105 -3.11 0.49 6.18
C GLU A 105 -3.01 -0.68 7.18
N LYS A 106 -2.97 -0.31 8.46
CA LYS A 106 -2.90 -1.26 9.56
C LYS A 106 -4.31 -1.76 9.90
N ASN A 107 -4.65 -2.97 9.46
CA ASN A 107 -5.95 -3.60 9.74
C ASN A 107 -6.26 -3.85 11.23
N THR A 108 -5.31 -3.67 12.16
CA THR A 108 -5.51 -3.91 13.60
C THR A 108 -6.31 -2.83 14.33
N ASN A 109 -6.58 -1.69 13.71
CA ASN A 109 -7.44 -0.65 14.28
C ASN A 109 -8.88 -0.66 13.72
N LYS A 110 -9.15 -1.47 12.68
CA LYS A 110 -10.48 -1.56 12.03
C LYS A 110 -11.40 -2.60 12.63
N ALA A 111 -10.89 -3.50 13.47
CA ALA A 111 -11.75 -4.42 14.22
C ALA A 111 -12.57 -3.58 15.18
N VAL A 112 -13.88 -3.60 15.00
CA VAL A 112 -14.95 -3.23 15.95
C VAL A 112 -14.45 -3.43 17.38
N ARG A 113 -13.79 -2.42 17.94
CA ARG A 113 -13.50 -2.44 19.37
C ARG A 113 -14.88 -2.36 20.00
N LYS A 114 -15.23 -3.32 20.85
CA LYS A 114 -16.39 -3.12 21.73
C LYS A 114 -16.23 -1.73 22.32
N GLY A 115 -17.28 -0.91 22.24
CA GLY A 115 -17.27 0.42 22.86
C GLY A 115 -16.73 0.31 24.28
N SER A 116 -16.06 1.36 24.75
CA SER A 116 -15.46 1.35 26.09
C SER A 116 -16.46 0.79 27.10
N GLN A 117 -16.04 -0.19 27.89
CA GLN A 117 -16.90 -0.78 28.91
C GLN A 117 -17.29 0.25 29.99
N LEU A 118 -16.51 1.33 30.13
CA LEU A 118 -16.88 2.48 30.95
C LEU A 118 -17.67 3.48 30.11
N GLN A 119 -18.81 3.92 30.66
CA GLN A 119 -19.51 5.10 30.19
C GLN A 119 -18.68 6.37 30.46
N GLU A 120 -18.96 7.48 29.78
CA GLU A 120 -18.18 8.73 29.91
C GLU A 120 -18.19 9.29 31.34
N GLU A 121 -19.33 9.20 32.04
CA GLU A 121 -19.47 9.67 33.43
C GLU A 121 -18.50 8.96 34.41
N PRO A 122 -18.43 7.61 34.46
CA PRO A 122 -17.40 6.89 35.21
C PRO A 122 -15.95 7.24 34.83
N LYS A 123 -15.67 7.58 33.57
CA LYS A 123 -14.32 7.97 33.16
C LYS A 123 -13.94 9.32 33.72
N ALA A 124 -14.84 10.29 33.64
CA ALA A 124 -14.63 11.62 34.19
C ALA A 124 -14.36 11.55 35.70
N HIS A 125 -15.17 10.77 36.43
CA HIS A 125 -14.98 10.58 37.86
C HIS A 125 -13.63 9.92 38.21
N LEU A 126 -13.17 8.96 37.39
CA LEU A 126 -11.88 8.32 37.61
C LEU A 126 -10.72 9.29 37.37
N ILE A 127 -10.84 10.16 36.35
CA ILE A 127 -9.85 11.21 36.06
C ILE A 127 -9.77 12.19 37.24
N GLU A 128 -10.91 12.73 37.67
CA GLU A 128 -10.96 13.64 38.82
C GLU A 128 -10.40 13.00 40.09
N PHE A 129 -10.71 11.72 40.34
CA PHE A 129 -10.20 11.01 41.50
C PHE A 129 -8.67 10.94 41.54
N PHE A 130 -8.02 10.64 40.40
CA PHE A 130 -6.56 10.57 40.32
C PHE A 130 -5.89 11.96 40.26
N ASP A 131 -6.59 12.96 39.74
CA ASP A 131 -6.13 14.36 39.81
C ASP A 131 -6.16 14.88 41.26
N ASP A 132 -7.21 14.57 42.02
CA ASP A 132 -7.36 14.96 43.43
C ASP A 132 -6.49 14.11 44.38
N ASN A 133 -6.15 12.88 43.97
CA ASN A 133 -5.35 11.94 44.76
C ASN A 133 -4.14 11.47 43.94
N PRO A 134 -3.11 12.31 43.75
CA PRO A 134 -1.93 11.98 42.95
C PRO A 134 -1.04 10.89 43.58
N HIS A 135 -1.40 10.40 44.76
CA HIS A 135 -0.72 9.32 45.49
C HIS A 135 -1.52 8.00 45.55
N ALA A 136 -2.69 7.96 44.91
CA ALA A 136 -3.52 6.75 44.82
C ALA A 136 -2.85 5.63 44.00
#